data_AF-A0A091PJ15-F1
#
_entry.id   AF-A0A091PJ15-F1
#
_cell.length_a   1.000
_cell.length_b   1.000
_cell.length_c   1.000
_cell.angle_alpha   90.00
_cell.angle_beta   90.00
_cell.angle_gamma   90.00
#
_symmetry.space_group_name_H-M   'P 1'
#
loop_
_entity.id
_entity.type
_entity.pdbx_description
1 polymer ?
#
loop_
_entity_poly.entity_id
_entity_poly.type
_entity_poly.pdbx_seq_one_letter_code
_entity_poly.pdbx_strand_id
1 'polypeptide(L)' 'MDKDNQDVHQVLNELKNKFQEMRKLISSMPGIGVSPEQQQQQLQNLREQVQTKNELLQKYKSLCMFEIPKE' A
#
# COMPACT_ATOMS: atom_id res chain seq x y z
N MET A 1 5.70 -14.27 45.38
CA MET A 1 4.69 -13.29 44.92
C MET A 1 5.26 -12.29 43.94
N ASP A 2 6.53 -11.89 44.05
CA ASP A 2 7.15 -10.92 43.13
C ASP A 2 7.36 -11.44 41.70
N LYS A 3 7.52 -12.76 41.54
CA LYS A 3 7.71 -13.42 40.24
C LYS A 3 6.46 -13.36 39.36
N ASP A 4 5.28 -13.61 39.94
CA ASP A 4 4.00 -13.47 39.24
C ASP A 4 3.73 -12.02 38.84
N ASN A 5 4.11 -11.06 39.68
CA ASN A 5 3.97 -9.65 39.34
C ASN A 5 4.88 -9.25 38.16
N GLN A 6 6.12 -9.76 38.11
CA GLN A 6 7.04 -9.54 36.97
C GLN A 6 6.51 -10.16 35.66
N ASP A 7 5.93 -11.36 35.73
CA ASP A 7 5.33 -12.04 34.58
C ASP A 7 4.14 -11.23 34.02
N VAL A 8 3.27 -10.73 34.90
CA VAL A 8 2.16 -9.85 34.52
C VAL A 8 2.66 -8.57 33.85
N HIS A 9 3.70 -7.93 34.38
CA HIS A 9 4.29 -6.74 33.75
C HIS A 9 4.87 -7.03 32.37
N GLN A 10 5.50 -8.20 32.18
CA GLN A 10 6.03 -8.62 30.89
C GLN A 10 4.89 -8.79 29.87
N VAL A 11 3.84 -9.54 30.21
CA VAL A 11 2.68 -9.76 29.32
C VAL A 11 1.99 -8.45 28.96
N LEU A 12 1.83 -7.53 29.92
CA LEU A 12 1.26 -6.20 29.66
C LEU A 12 2.13 -5.38 28.69
N ASN A 13 3.45 -5.47 28.83
CA ASN A 13 4.36 -4.75 27.93
C ASN A 13 4.33 -5.35 26.51
N GLU A 14 4.29 -6.67 26.38
CA GLU A 14 4.12 -7.35 25.09
C GLU A 14 2.80 -6.95 24.43
N LEU A 15 1.70 -6.90 25.19
CA LEU A 15 0.40 -6.46 24.69
C LEU A 15 0.44 -5.01 24.21
N LYS A 16 1.04 -4.10 25.00
CA LYS A 16 1.23 -2.70 24.62
C LYS A 16 2.01 -2.57 23.32
N ASN A 17 3.10 -3.33 23.17
CA ASN A 17 3.93 -3.31 21.95
C ASN A 17 3.12 -3.77 20.74
N LYS A 18 2.37 -4.87 20.86
CA LYS A 18 1.49 -5.35 19.78
C LYS A 18 0.48 -4.29 19.34
N PHE A 19 -0.13 -3.57 20.27
CA PHE A 19 -1.03 -2.45 19.93
C PHE A 19 -0.31 -1.31 19.21
N GLN A 20 0.90 -0.96 19.63
CA GLN A 20 1.69 0.08 18.98
C GLN A 20 2.09 -0.33 17.55
N GLU A 21 2.49 -1.58 17.35
CA GLU A 21 2.83 -2.10 16.02
C GLU A 21 1.60 -2.14 15.10
N MET A 22 0.47 -2.65 15.59
CA MET A 22 -0.77 -2.66 14.81
C MET A 22 -1.22 -1.24 14.45
N ARG A 23 -1.11 -0.28 15.37
CA ARG A 23 -1.42 1.13 15.08
C ARG A 23 -0.51 1.69 13.99
N LYS A 24 0.80 1.44 14.06
CA LYS A 24 1.75 1.87 13.02
C LYS A 24 1.41 1.24 11.67
N LEU A 25 1.09 -0.05 11.64
CA LEU A 25 0.69 -0.75 10.42
C LEU A 25 -0.55 -0.11 9.78
N ILE A 26 -1.62 0.09 10.56
CA ILE A 26 -2.85 0.72 10.08
C ILE A 26 -2.57 2.14 9.57
N SER A 27 -1.79 2.93 10.32
CA SER A 27 -1.45 4.30 9.91
C SER A 27 -0.58 4.35 8.65
N SER A 28 0.20 3.32 8.37
CA SER A 28 1.01 3.22 7.13
C SER A 28 0.20 2.73 5.93
N MET A 29 -1.03 2.26 6.12
CA MET A 29 -1.84 1.71 5.05
C MET A 29 -2.25 2.82 4.07
N PRO A 30 -1.98 2.66 2.76
CA PRO A 30 -2.39 3.64 1.77
C PRO A 30 -3.92 3.74 1.76
N GLY A 31 -4.43 4.96 1.63
CA GLY A 31 -5.87 5.20 1.62
C GLY A 31 -6.50 5.42 3.00
N ILE A 32 -5.84 5.09 4.11
CA ILE A 32 -6.46 5.17 5.45
C ILE A 32 -6.94 6.57 5.86
N GLY A 33 -6.34 7.61 5.28
CA GLY A 33 -6.67 9.01 5.54
C GLY A 33 -7.65 9.65 4.54
N VAL A 34 -8.18 8.90 3.57
CA VAL A 34 -9.07 9.44 2.53
C VAL A 34 -10.43 8.74 2.56
N SER A 35 -11.47 9.45 2.13
CA SER A 35 -12.82 8.90 2.08
C SER A 35 -12.93 7.78 1.02
N PRO A 36 -13.88 6.84 1.17
CA PRO A 36 -14.10 5.78 0.18
C PRO A 36 -14.29 6.31 -1.25
N GLU A 37 -14.99 7.43 -1.41
CA GLU A 37 -15.24 8.07 -2.71
C GLU A 37 -13.96 8.62 -3.32
N GLN A 38 -13.10 9.25 -2.50
CA GLN A 38 -11.78 9.73 -2.94
C GLN A 38 -10.88 8.56 -3.37
N GLN A 39 -10.89 7.44 -2.62
CA GLN A 39 -10.15 6.24 -3.02
C GLN A 39 -10.64 5.70 -4.36
N GLN A 40 -11.96 5.63 -4.55
CA GLN A 40 -12.57 5.14 -5.78
C GLN A 40 -12.23 6.03 -6.97
N GLN A 41 -12.27 7.35 -6.80
CA GLN A 41 -11.88 8.30 -7.84
C GLN A 41 -10.40 8.15 -8.22
N GLN A 42 -9.51 8.03 -7.23
CA GLN A 42 -8.08 7.81 -7.49
C GLN A 42 -7.85 6.50 -8.25
N LEU A 43 -8.54 5.43 -7.87
CA LEU A 43 -8.47 4.14 -8.56
C LEU A 43 -8.95 4.26 -10.01
N GLN A 44 -10.06 4.95 -10.26
CA GLN A 44 -10.58 5.19 -11.61
C GLN A 44 -9.55 5.95 -12.46
N ASN A 45 -8.98 7.03 -11.93
CA ASN A 45 -7.96 7.82 -12.62
C ASN A 45 -6.72 6.98 -12.96
N LEU A 46 -6.29 6.08 -12.07
CA LEU A 46 -5.17 5.17 -12.31
C LEU A 46 -5.48 4.16 -13.42
N ARG A 47 -6.71 3.63 -13.47
CA ARG A 47 -7.15 2.72 -14.53
C ARG A 47 -7.14 3.40 -15.90
N GLU A 48 -7.67 4.62 -15.98
CA GLU A 48 -7.67 5.43 -17.21
C GLU A 48 -6.25 5.77 -17.68
N GLN A 49 -5.34 6.08 -16.75
CA GLN A 49 -3.93 6.29 -17.07
C GLN A 49 -3.27 5.04 -17.65
N VAL A 50 -3.50 3.87 -17.05
CA VAL A 50 -2.95 2.60 -17.56
C VAL A 50 -3.50 2.30 -18.95
N GLN A 51 -4.81 2.48 -19.16
CA GLN A 51 -5.43 2.33 -20.47
C GLN A 51 -4.77 3.26 -21.51
N THR A 52 -4.68 4.56 -21.21
CA THR A 52 -4.10 5.56 -22.10
C THR A 52 -2.64 5.26 -22.43
N LYS A 53 -1.83 4.88 -21.42
CA LYS A 53 -0.43 4.50 -21.63
C LYS A 53 -0.30 3.25 -22.49
N ASN A 54 -1.17 2.25 -22.30
CA ASN A 54 -1.18 1.05 -23.13
C ASN A 54 -1.56 1.37 -24.58
N GLU A 55 -2.59 2.19 -24.80
CA GLU A 55 -2.97 2.63 -26.15
C GLU A 55 -1.81 3.37 -26.84
N LEU A 56 -1.13 4.24 -26.11
CA LEU A 56 0.04 4.97 -26.63
C LEU A 56 1.18 4.01 -26.99
N LEU A 57 1.51 3.07 -26.11
CA LEU A 57 2.51 2.03 -26.38
C LEU A 57 2.14 1.19 -27.61
N GLN A 58 0.87 0.82 -27.77
CA GLN A 58 0.41 0.08 -28.95
C GLN A 58 0.55 0.90 -30.23
N LYS A 59 0.19 2.19 -30.20
CA LYS A 59 0.40 3.10 -31.33
C LYS A 59 1.88 3.15 -31.71
N TYR A 60 2.78 3.33 -30.75
CA TYR A 60 4.22 3.34 -31.00
C TYR A 60 4.75 2.00 -31.55
N LYS A 61 4.24 0.86 -31.08
CA LYS A 61 4.58 -0.46 -31.61
C LYS A 61 4.12 -0.63 -33.07
N SER A 62 2.88 -0.28 -33.37
CA SER A 62 2.30 -0.38 -34.71
C SER A 62 2.97 0.55 -35.74
N LEU A 63 3.57 1.66 -35.28
CA LEU A 63 4.28 2.62 -36.11
C LEU A 63 5.71 2.16 -36.51
N CYS A 64 6.17 0.98 -36.10
CA CYS A 64 7.46 0.39 -36.49
C CYS A 64 8.66 1.37 -36.54
N MET A 65 8.89 2.10 -35.43
CA MET A 65 10.20 2.72 -35.15
C MET A 65 10.69 2.49 -33.71
N PHE A 66 10.03 1.62 -32.94
CA PHE A 66 10.43 1.31 -31.56
C PHE A 66 10.84 -0.16 -31.44
N GLU A 67 11.96 -0.53 -32.08
CA GLU A 67 12.71 -1.69 -31.61
C GLU A 67 13.22 -1.33 -30.20
N ILE A 68 12.55 -1.82 -29.16
CA ILE A 68 13.08 -1.79 -27.80
C ILE A 68 14.35 -2.65 -27.85
N PRO A 69 15.55 -2.09 -27.61
CA PRO A 69 16.74 -2.91 -27.50
C PRO A 69 16.48 -3.95 -26.40
N LYS A 70 16.52 -5.22 -26.77
CA LYS A 70 16.44 -6.31 -25.80
C LYS A 70 17.79 -6.34 -25.07
N GLU A 71 17.79 -5.98 -23.78
CA GLU A 71 18.80 -6.49 -22.84
C GLU A 71 18.47 -7.95 -22.47
#